data_AF-A0A940MU32-F1
#
_entry.id   AF-A0A940MU32-F1
#
_cell.length_a   1.000
_cell.length_b   1.000
_cell.length_c   1.000
_cell.angle_alpha   90.00
_cell.angle_beta   90.00
_cell.angle_gamma   90.00
#
_symmetry.space_group_name_H-M   'P 1'
#
loop_
_entity.id
_entity.type
_entity.pdbx_description
1 polymer ?
#
loop_
_entity_poly.entity_id
_entity_poly.type
_entity_poly.pdbx_seq_one_letter_code
_entity_poly.pdbx_strand_id
1 'polypeptide(L)'
;MADYVILSSNGGYVVKDRATGKNIGEPHGSVAEAAAARRELRRRAASSPRPCITCEKAFLSEGPHHRMCASCRTLSADAPFEIGHRRARIGVRS
;
A
#
# COMPACT_ATOMS: atom_id res chain seq x y z
N MET A 1 -15.92 -4.40 7.22
CA MET A 1 -14.61 -4.84 6.70
C MET A 1 -14.84 -5.59 5.41
N ALA A 2 -14.10 -5.29 4.34
CA ALA A 2 -14.24 -6.03 3.08
C ALA A 2 -13.74 -7.46 3.28
N ASP A 3 -14.64 -8.45 3.14
CA ASP A 3 -14.31 -9.87 3.29
C ASP A 3 -14.23 -10.53 1.92
N TYR A 4 -13.01 -10.82 1.49
CA TYR A 4 -12.72 -11.44 0.19
C TYR A 4 -12.39 -12.92 0.36
N VAL A 5 -12.94 -13.78 -0.50
CA VAL A 5 -12.74 -15.23 -0.52
C VAL A 5 -12.11 -15.68 -1.83
N ILE A 6 -11.32 -16.74 -1.79
CA ILE A 6 -10.71 -17.36 -2.99
C ILE A 6 -11.52 -18.60 -3.32
N LEU A 7 -11.95 -18.71 -4.57
CA LEU A 7 -12.73 -19.84 -5.07
C LEU A 7 -12.06 -20.40 -6.32
N SER A 8 -12.03 -21.73 -6.43
CA SER A 8 -11.62 -22.40 -7.67
C SER A 8 -12.71 -22.24 -8.72
N SER A 9 -12.37 -21.76 -9.91
CA SER A 9 -13.31 -21.55 -11.03
C SER A 9 -12.64 -21.95 -12.34
N ASN A 10 -13.23 -22.93 -13.06
CA ASN A 10 -12.85 -23.39 -14.41
C ASN A 10 -11.35 -23.32 -14.74
N GLY A 11 -10.51 -24.00 -13.95
CA GLY A 11 -9.07 -24.09 -14.21
C GLY A 11 -8.20 -22.97 -13.61
N GLY A 12 -8.77 -22.10 -12.78
CA GLY A 12 -8.03 -21.07 -12.05
C GLY A 12 -8.65 -20.72 -10.69
N TYR A 13 -8.16 -19.64 -10.09
CA TYR A 13 -8.58 -19.15 -8.78
C TYR A 13 -9.05 -17.72 -8.89
N VAL A 14 -10.29 -17.44 -8.48
CA VAL A 14 -10.87 -16.10 -8.50
C VAL A 14 -11.03 -15.56 -7.09
N VAL A 15 -10.77 -14.27 -6.91
CA VAL A 15 -11.10 -13.57 -5.68
C VAL A 15 -12.52 -13.02 -5.81
N LYS A 16 -13.42 -13.41 -4.89
CA LYS A 16 -14.77 -12.87 -4.82
C LYS A 16 -14.96 -12.07 -3.54
N ASP A 17 -15.75 -11.01 -3.64
CA ASP A 17 -16.30 -10.36 -2.46
C ASP A 17 -17.37 -11.28 -1.84
N ARG A 18 -17.21 -11.61 -0.55
CA ARG A 18 -18.13 -12.49 0.17
C ARG A 18 -19.49 -11.85 0.40
N ALA A 19 -19.54 -10.51 0.49
CA ALA A 19 -20.78 -9.79 0.73
C ALA A 19 -21.65 -9.71 -0.53
N THR A 20 -21.02 -9.45 -1.68
CA THR A 20 -21.73 -9.25 -2.95
C THR A 20 -21.69 -10.45 -3.89
N GLY A 21 -20.84 -11.44 -3.62
CA GLY A 21 -20.59 -12.58 -4.52
C GLY A 21 -19.90 -12.19 -5.83
N LYS A 22 -19.53 -10.91 -6.02
CA LYS A 22 -18.96 -10.39 -7.25
C LYS A 22 -17.50 -10.82 -7.39
N ASN A 23 -17.11 -11.23 -8.60
CA ASN A 23 -15.72 -11.48 -8.94
C ASN A 23 -14.95 -10.15 -8.96
N ILE A 24 -13.88 -10.07 -8.18
CA ILE A 24 -13.00 -8.92 -8.12
C ILE A 24 -11.72 -9.25 -8.90
N GLY A 25 -11.70 -8.86 -10.17
CA GLY A 25 -10.57 -9.09 -11.06
C GLY A 25 -10.67 -10.37 -11.90
N GLU A 26 -9.57 -10.69 -12.57
CA GLU A 26 -9.44 -11.85 -13.45
C GLU A 26 -9.07 -13.13 -12.68
N PRO A 27 -9.30 -14.32 -13.28
CA PRO A 27 -8.84 -15.58 -12.72
C PRO A 27 -7.31 -15.65 -12.66
N HIS A 28 -6.78 -16.08 -11.52
CA HIS A 28 -5.35 -16.33 -11.31
C HIS A 28 -5.01 -17.79 -11.60
N GLY A 29 -3.77 -18.05 -12.06
CA GLY A 29 -3.30 -19.39 -12.37
C GLY A 29 -3.03 -20.24 -11.13
N SER A 30 -2.85 -19.60 -9.97
CA SER A 30 -2.55 -20.30 -8.71
C SER A 30 -3.25 -19.70 -7.50
N VAL A 31 -3.39 -20.50 -6.44
CA VAL A 31 -3.89 -20.04 -5.12
C VAL A 31 -3.00 -18.94 -4.55
N ALA A 32 -1.68 -19.05 -4.76
CA ALA A 32 -0.70 -18.11 -4.21
C ALA A 32 -0.89 -16.71 -4.81
N GLU A 33 -1.07 -16.61 -6.12
CA GLU A 33 -1.39 -15.35 -6.80
C GLU A 33 -2.72 -14.77 -6.34
N ALA A 34 -3.77 -15.60 -6.27
CA ALA A 34 -5.07 -15.17 -5.75
C ALA A 34 -4.99 -14.71 -4.29
N ALA A 35 -4.12 -15.33 -3.47
CA ALA A 35 -3.89 -14.92 -2.09
C ALA A 35 -3.15 -13.57 -1.99
N ALA A 36 -2.18 -13.32 -2.87
CA ALA A 36 -1.51 -12.02 -2.97
C ALA A 36 -2.49 -10.92 -3.40
N ALA A 37 -3.30 -11.17 -4.44
CA ALA A 37 -4.35 -10.27 -4.90
C ALA A 37 -5.37 -9.97 -3.79
N ARG A 38 -5.84 -11.02 -3.07
CA ARG A 38 -6.74 -10.86 -1.92
C ARG A 38 -6.14 -9.98 -0.82
N ARG A 39 -4.87 -10.19 -0.47
CA ARG A 39 -4.17 -9.38 0.55
C ARG A 39 -4.10 -7.91 0.13
N GLU A 40 -3.80 -7.65 -1.14
CA GLU A 40 -3.76 -6.29 -1.68
C GLU A 40 -5.13 -5.62 -1.65
N LEU A 41 -6.19 -6.33 -2.04
CA LEU A 41 -7.57 -5.82 -1.97
C LEU A 41 -7.97 -5.49 -0.53
N ARG A 42 -7.64 -6.36 0.44
CA ARG A 42 -7.87 -6.07 1.86
C ARG A 42 -7.11 -4.84 2.32
N ARG A 43 -5.84 -4.70 1.91
CA ARG A 43 -5.01 -3.54 2.23
C ARG A 43 -5.66 -2.26 1.69
N ARG A 44 -6.00 -2.21 0.41
CA ARG A 44 -6.68 -1.06 -0.21
C ARG A 44 -8.00 -0.72 0.45
N ALA A 45 -8.81 -1.73 0.78
CA ALA A 45 -10.09 -1.53 1.45
C ALA A 45 -9.95 -1.03 2.90
N ALA A 46 -8.86 -1.37 3.57
CA ALA A 46 -8.53 -0.89 4.92
C ALA A 46 -7.83 0.48 4.91
N SER A 47 -7.18 0.85 3.81
CA SER A 47 -6.51 2.14 3.64
C SER A 47 -7.54 3.26 3.48
N SER A 48 -7.85 3.96 4.56
CA SER A 48 -8.58 5.24 4.47
C SER A 48 -7.62 6.34 3.98
N PRO A 49 -8.06 7.26 3.09
CA PRO A 49 -7.32 8.48 2.82
C PRO A 49 -7.08 9.26 4.12
N ARG A 50 -5.84 9.69 4.36
CA ARG A 50 -5.47 10.53 5.52
C ARG A 50 -4.81 11.81 5.03
N PRO A 51 -5.00 12.95 5.72
CA PRO A 51 -4.26 14.16 5.40
C PRO A 51 -2.78 13.98 5.73
N CYS A 52 -1.90 14.46 4.83
CA CYS A 52 -0.47 14.56 5.09
C CYS A 52 -0.20 15.53 6.24
N ILE A 53 0.63 15.15 7.22
CA ILE A 53 0.97 16.04 8.34
C ILE A 53 1.73 17.31 7.91
N THR A 54 2.35 17.30 6.72
CA THR A 54 3.17 18.42 6.23
C THR A 54 2.43 19.35 5.28
N CYS A 55 1.64 18.80 4.36
CA CYS A 55 1.00 19.57 3.29
C CYS A 55 -0.52 19.38 3.24
N GLU A 56 -1.09 18.63 4.19
CA GLU A 56 -2.53 18.34 4.35
C GLU A 56 -3.19 17.61 3.18
N LYS A 57 -2.48 17.39 2.06
CA LYS A 57 -2.96 16.64 0.91
C LYS A 57 -3.38 15.23 1.33
N ALA A 58 -4.60 14.86 0.97
CA ALA A 58 -5.12 13.52 1.21
C ALA A 58 -4.31 12.48 0.40
N PHE A 59 -3.86 11.41 1.07
CA PHE A 59 -3.15 10.30 0.45
C PHE A 59 -3.54 8.98 1.11
N LEU A 60 -3.36 7.87 0.38
CA LEU A 60 -3.60 6.53 0.93
C LEU A 60 -2.48 6.16 1.90
N SER A 61 -2.84 6.09 3.19
CA SER A 61 -1.92 5.71 4.26
C SER A 61 -1.90 4.19 4.37
N GLU A 62 -0.74 3.57 4.12
CA GLU A 62 -0.59 2.10 4.23
C GLU A 62 -0.38 1.61 5.68
N GLY A 63 -0.50 2.49 6.68
CA GLY A 63 -0.40 2.12 8.09
C GLY A 63 -0.21 3.31 9.04
N PRO A 64 -0.18 3.06 10.37
CA PRO A 64 -0.09 4.11 11.40
C PRO A 64 1.15 5.00 11.28
N HIS A 65 2.26 4.43 10.78
CA HIS A 65 3.54 5.10 10.55
C HIS A 65 3.59 5.87 9.23
N HIS A 66 2.66 5.65 8.29
CA HIS A 66 2.58 6.36 7.02
C HIS A 66 1.73 7.64 7.16
N ARG A 67 2.28 8.67 7.82
CA ARG A 67 1.61 9.98 8.04
C ARG A 67 2.02 11.10 7.07
N MET A 68 3.01 10.86 6.22
CA MET A 68 3.44 11.78 5.16
C MET A 68 3.16 11.17 3.78
N CYS A 69 2.70 12.01 2.85
CA CYS A 69 2.59 11.65 1.44
C CYS A 69 3.99 11.39 0.84
N ALA A 70 4.04 10.71 -0.31
CA ALA A 70 5.31 10.34 -0.96
C ALA A 70 6.24 11.55 -1.17
N SER A 71 5.72 12.66 -1.69
CA SER A 71 6.50 13.88 -1.95
C SER A 71 7.12 14.45 -0.68
N CYS A 72 6.33 14.62 0.39
CA CYS A 72 6.84 15.14 1.65
C CYS A 72 7.80 14.17 2.35
N ARG A 73 7.60 12.85 2.18
CA ARG A 73 8.51 11.82 2.70
C ARG A 73 9.88 11.91 2.01
N THR A 74 9.93 12.07 0.70
CA THR A 74 11.18 12.25 -0.05
C THR A 74 11.91 13.51 0.40
N LEU A 75 11.20 14.65 0.49
CA LEU A 75 11.80 15.90 0.98
C LEU A 75 12.41 15.79 2.38
N SER A 76 11.79 15.02 3.28
CA SER A 76 12.34 14.78 4.62
C SER A 76 13.52 13.81 4.62
N ALA A 77 13.60 12.89 3.66
CA ALA A 77 14.74 11.99 3.51
C ALA A 77 15.96 12.71 2.90
N ASP A 78 15.71 13.66 1.99
CA ASP A 78 16.73 14.52 1.38
C ASP A 78 17.13 15.70 2.27
N ALA A 79 16.42 15.92 3.38
CA ALA A 79 16.79 16.97 4.33
C ALA A 79 18.16 16.64 4.93
N PRO A 80 19.16 17.54 4.85
CA PRO A 80 20.44 17.33 5.50
C PRO A 80 20.20 17.15 7.01
N PHE A 81 20.67 16.04 7.58
CA PHE A 81 20.67 15.86 9.02
C PHE A 81 21.69 16.86 9.60
N GLU A 82 21.21 17.94 10.19
CA GLU A 82 22.06 18.84 10.98
C GLU A 82 22.28 18.22 12.37
N ILE A 83 23.12 17.17 12.43
CA ILE A 83 23.72 16.74 13.70
C ILE A 83 24.83 17.75 13.99
N GLY A 84 24.52 18.80 14.75
CA GLY A 84 25.48 19.75 15.32
C GLY A 84 26.60 20.22 14.38
N HIS A 85 26.42 21.35 13.72
CA HIS A 85 27.49 22.17 13.09
C HIS A 85 28.54 21.43 12.22
N ARG A 86 28.26 20.22 11.71
CA ARG A 86 29.13 19.53 10.75
C ARG A 86 28.29 18.99 9.61
N ARG A 87 28.28 19.75 8.52
CA ARG A 87 27.72 19.34 7.23
C ARG A 87 28.53 18.19 6.66
N ALA A 88 28.04 16.95 6.79
CA ALA A 88 28.55 15.81 6.04
C ALA A 88 27.46 15.30 5.10
N ARG A 89 27.66 15.46 3.78
CA ARG A 89 26.81 14.82 2.76
C ARG A 89 27.23 13.35 2.68
N ILE A 90 26.37 12.43 3.08
CA ILE A 90 26.57 11.01 2.78
C ILE A 90 26.10 10.79 1.34
N GLY A 91 27.06 10.67 0.42
CA GLY A 91 26.78 10.29 -0.96
C GLY A 91 26.26 8.85 -1.03
N VAL A 92 25.18 8.65 -1.79
CA VAL A 92 24.66 7.34 -2.19
C VAL A 92 25.64 6.70 -3.19
N ARG A 93 26.15 5.50 -2.89
CA ARG A 93 26.82 4.67 -3.89
C ARG A 93 25.76 3.94 -4.70
N SER A 94 25.86 4.10 -6.02
CA SER A 94 25.15 3.42 -7.11
C SER A 94 25.26 1.91 -7.06
#